data_AF-A0A7S3X2K8-F1
#
_entry.id   AF-A0A7S3X2K8-F1
#
_cell.length_a   1.000
_cell.length_b   1.000
_cell.length_c   1.000
_cell.angle_alpha   90.00
_cell.angle_beta   90.00
_cell.angle_gamma   90.00
#
_symmetry.space_group_name_H-M   'P 1'
#
loop_
_entity.id
_entity.type
_entity.pdbx_description
1 polymer ?
#
loop_
_entity_poly.entity_id
_entity_poly.type
_entity_poly.pdbx_seq_one_letter_code
_entity_poly.pdbx_strand_id
1 'polypeptide(L)'
;MAEKCGNCACDDGGKEVEDLAPDVAFAYEPMFQHAHPVDVPYAKNEELSKGIAVAEVEMFGKTHKQLTVQPWVLRQLSEHCISEISHFLRPGHLAQLGKILTDPEASDNDRFTAGNLLQNAIIASKANLP
;
A
#
# COMPACT_ATOMS: atom_id res chain seq x y z
N MET A 1 10.25 -40.34 54.30
CA MET A 1 10.50 -38.92 53.98
C MET A 1 10.87 -38.81 52.52
N ALA A 2 9.94 -38.29 51.71
CA ALA A 2 10.22 -37.48 50.54
C ALA A 2 8.98 -36.57 50.42
N GLU A 3 9.15 -35.30 50.78
CA GLU A 3 8.09 -34.30 50.64
C GLU A 3 7.68 -34.23 49.17
N LYS A 4 6.37 -34.27 48.91
CA LYS A 4 5.84 -34.13 47.54
C LYS A 4 6.28 -32.76 47.04
N CYS A 5 7.20 -32.76 46.08
CA CYS A 5 7.66 -31.58 45.38
C CYS A 5 6.44 -30.89 44.77
N GLY A 6 6.12 -29.67 45.23
CA GLY A 6 4.99 -28.86 44.75
C GLY A 6 5.09 -28.42 43.29
N ASN A 7 6.06 -28.96 42.55
CA ASN A 7 6.33 -28.62 41.15
C ASN A 7 6.70 -29.85 40.29
N CYS A 8 6.47 -31.08 40.76
CA CYS A 8 6.72 -32.28 39.96
C CYS A 8 5.47 -33.14 39.82
N ALA A 9 5.00 -33.28 38.58
CA ALA A 9 3.81 -34.04 38.18
C ALA A 9 4.17 -35.52 38.00
N CYS A 10 4.29 -36.27 39.10
CA CYS A 10 4.64 -37.69 39.06
C CYS A 10 3.59 -38.64 39.67
N ASP A 11 2.34 -38.21 39.86
CA ASP A 11 1.21 -39.13 40.06
C ASP A 11 -0.09 -38.46 39.60
N ASP A 12 -0.91 -39.23 38.87
CA ASP A 12 -2.26 -38.94 38.37
C ASP A 12 -2.41 -37.92 37.22
N GLY A 13 -2.35 -38.42 35.98
CA GLY A 13 -2.97 -37.78 34.82
C GLY A 13 -2.50 -36.36 34.56
N GLY A 14 -1.19 -36.17 34.44
CA GLY A 14 -0.60 -34.88 34.12
C GLY A 14 -1.25 -34.30 32.88
N LYS A 15 -1.89 -33.13 33.04
CA LYS A 15 -2.43 -32.34 31.93
C LYS A 15 -1.36 -32.26 30.86
N GLU A 16 -1.65 -32.80 29.69
CA GLU A 16 -0.73 -32.63 28.57
C GLU A 16 -0.64 -31.14 28.25
N VAL A 17 0.42 -30.72 27.57
CA VAL A 17 0.60 -29.30 27.23
C VAL A 17 -0.59 -28.72 26.45
N GLU A 18 -1.35 -29.59 25.77
CA GLU A 18 -2.59 -29.28 25.08
C GLU A 18 -3.79 -29.04 26.02
N ASP A 19 -3.82 -29.64 27.22
CA ASP A 19 -4.89 -29.49 28.23
C ASP A 19 -4.77 -28.18 29.03
N LEU A 20 -3.68 -27.44 28.84
CA LEU A 20 -3.42 -26.12 29.43
C LEU A 20 -3.84 -24.97 28.52
N ALA A 21 -4.20 -25.25 27.27
CA ALA A 21 -4.64 -24.24 26.32
C ALA A 21 -6.02 -23.71 26.75
N PRO A 22 -6.18 -22.38 26.98
CA PRO A 22 -7.48 -21.82 27.29
C PRO A 22 -8.44 -22.05 26.11
N ASP A 23 -9.70 -22.37 26.40
CA ASP A 23 -10.78 -22.50 25.41
C ASP A 23 -11.17 -21.09 24.94
N VAL A 24 -10.31 -20.47 24.15
CA VAL A 24 -10.53 -19.16 23.54
C VAL A 24 -11.24 -19.36 22.21
N ALA A 25 -12.41 -18.72 22.08
CA ALA A 25 -13.12 -18.68 20.81
C ALA A 25 -12.24 -18.06 19.72
N PHE A 26 -12.25 -18.65 18.53
CA PHE A 26 -11.52 -18.14 17.38
C PHE A 26 -11.99 -16.72 17.04
N ALA A 27 -11.08 -15.75 17.17
CA ALA A 27 -11.26 -14.37 16.73
C ALA A 27 -10.39 -14.13 15.50
N TYR A 28 -11.01 -13.88 14.35
CA TYR A 28 -10.29 -13.50 13.15
C TYR A 28 -9.76 -12.06 13.30
N GLU A 29 -8.45 -11.90 13.15
CA GLU A 29 -7.81 -10.59 12.99
C GLU A 29 -7.09 -10.53 11.64
N PRO A 30 -7.36 -9.49 10.81
CA PRO A 30 -6.64 -9.32 9.56
C PRO A 30 -5.20 -8.90 9.84
N MET A 31 -4.26 -9.39 9.02
CA MET A 31 -2.84 -9.03 9.11
C MET A 31 -2.58 -7.52 8.94
N PHE A 32 -3.42 -6.84 8.16
CA PHE A 32 -3.40 -5.39 7.97
C PHE A 32 -4.73 -4.80 8.43
N GLN A 33 -4.76 -4.26 9.64
CA GLN A 33 -5.98 -3.75 10.28
C GLN A 33 -6.37 -2.34 9.82
N HIS A 34 -5.43 -1.61 9.21
CA HIS A 34 -5.64 -0.23 8.76
C HIS A 34 -5.03 -0.02 7.37
N ALA A 35 -5.88 0.02 6.36
CA ALA A 35 -5.54 0.75 5.14
C ALA A 35 -5.84 2.23 5.43
N HIS A 36 -4.84 2.97 5.91
CA HIS A 36 -4.99 4.41 6.06
C HIS A 36 -5.20 5.03 4.68
N PRO A 37 -6.19 5.93 4.50
CA PRO A 37 -6.31 6.67 3.26
C PRO A 37 -5.02 7.44 3.04
N VAL A 38 -4.39 7.20 1.89
CA VAL A 38 -3.20 7.94 1.50
C VAL A 38 -3.68 9.30 0.99
N ASP A 39 -3.24 10.38 1.63
CA ASP A 39 -3.55 11.74 1.19
C ASP A 39 -2.75 12.07 -0.07
N VAL A 40 -3.30 11.67 -1.21
CA VAL A 40 -2.75 11.95 -2.54
C VAL A 40 -3.85 12.62 -3.36
N PRO A 41 -3.58 13.77 -3.99
CA PRO A 41 -4.55 14.36 -4.90
C PRO A 41 -4.74 13.45 -6.12
N TYR A 42 -5.98 13.12 -6.44
CA TYR A 42 -6.35 12.34 -7.62
C TYR A 42 -6.97 13.25 -8.69
N ALA A 43 -6.55 13.08 -9.93
CA ALA A 43 -7.18 13.70 -11.09
C ALA A 43 -8.21 12.74 -11.69
N LYS A 44 -9.44 13.20 -11.87
CA LYS A 44 -10.49 12.42 -12.52
C LYS A 44 -10.31 12.46 -14.04
N ASN A 45 -10.30 11.29 -14.67
CA ASN A 45 -10.33 11.17 -16.12
C ASN A 45 -11.78 11.02 -16.61
N GLU A 46 -12.29 12.05 -17.29
CA GLU A 46 -13.68 12.10 -17.77
C GLU A 46 -13.98 11.09 -18.89
N GLU A 47 -12.98 10.67 -19.67
CA GLU A 47 -13.17 9.69 -20.73
C GLU A 47 -13.31 8.27 -20.16
N LEU A 48 -12.41 7.91 -19.24
CA LEU A 48 -12.44 6.61 -18.57
C LEU A 48 -13.69 6.44 -17.70
N SER A 49 -14.21 7.55 -17.14
CA SER A 49 -15.43 7.55 -16.33
C SER A 49 -16.67 7.07 -17.11
N LYS A 50 -16.69 7.23 -18.43
CA LYS A 50 -17.81 6.77 -19.28
C LYS A 50 -17.92 5.24 -19.35
N GLY A 51 -16.81 4.54 -19.14
CA GLY A 51 -16.78 3.08 -19.11
C GLY A 51 -17.12 2.47 -17.75
N ILE A 52 -17.50 3.30 -16.78
CA ILE A 52 -17.82 2.87 -15.41
C ILE A 52 -19.30 3.13 -15.17
N ALA A 53 -20.04 2.08 -14.82
CA ALA A 53 -21.46 2.17 -14.48
C ALA A 53 -21.71 1.59 -13.09
N VAL A 54 -22.57 2.26 -12.32
CA VAL A 54 -23.05 1.75 -11.03
C VAL A 54 -24.49 1.30 -11.22
N ALA A 55 -24.79 0.07 -10.84
CA ALA A 55 -26.14 -0.48 -10.86
C ALA A 55 -26.50 -1.03 -9.48
N GLU A 56 -27.78 -0.98 -9.12
CA GLU A 56 -28.30 -1.69 -7.96
C GLU A 56 -28.87 -3.01 -8.44
N VAL A 57 -28.41 -4.11 -7.85
CA VAL A 57 -28.82 -5.46 -8.24
C VAL A 57 -29.36 -6.16 -7.00
N GLU A 58 -30.56 -6.71 -7.11
CA GLU A 58 -31.13 -7.56 -6.07
C GLU A 58 -30.62 -8.99 -6.22
N MET A 59 -29.91 -9.48 -5.21
CA MET A 59 -29.46 -10.86 -5.12
C MET A 59 -29.76 -11.41 -3.73
N PHE A 60 -30.31 -12.62 -3.65
CA PHE A 60 -30.64 -13.28 -2.38
C PHE A 60 -31.52 -12.43 -1.43
N GLY A 61 -32.46 -11.66 -1.97
CA GLY A 61 -33.38 -10.82 -1.18
C GLY A 61 -32.72 -9.60 -0.54
N LYS A 62 -31.51 -9.21 -0.99
CA LYS A 62 -30.80 -8.00 -0.55
C LYS A 62 -30.39 -7.17 -1.77
N THR A 63 -30.47 -5.85 -1.64
CA THR A 63 -29.99 -4.91 -2.66
C THR A 63 -28.49 -4.71 -2.51
N HIS A 64 -27.75 -4.93 -3.60
CA HIS A 64 -26.31 -4.76 -3.68
C HIS A 64 -25.96 -3.67 -4.69
N LYS A 65 -24.96 -2.83 -4.37
CA LYS A 65 -24.37 -1.90 -5.35
C LYS A 65 -23.30 -2.63 -6.15
N GLN A 66 -23.48 -2.73 -7.45
CA GLN A 66 -22.54 -3.32 -8.39
C GLN A 66 -21.86 -2.22 -9.21
N LEU A 67 -20.54 -2.30 -9.32
CA LEU A 67 -19.74 -1.49 -10.23
C LEU A 67 -19.39 -2.32 -11.46
N THR A 68 -19.86 -1.90 -12.63
CA THR A 68 -19.49 -2.51 -13.91
C THR A 68 -18.45 -1.65 -14.60
N VAL A 69 -17.28 -2.24 -14.86
CA VAL A 69 -16.16 -1.57 -15.52
C VAL A 69 -15.96 -2.20 -16.89
N GLN A 70 -15.97 -1.38 -17.94
CA GLN A 70 -15.69 -1.85 -19.29
C GLN A 70 -14.22 -2.31 -19.43
N PRO A 71 -13.92 -3.40 -20.17
CA PRO A 71 -12.57 -3.96 -20.25
C PRO A 71 -11.50 -2.96 -20.75
N TRP A 72 -11.87 -2.05 -21.64
CA TRP A 72 -10.95 -1.05 -22.19
C TRP A 72 -10.50 -0.01 -21.16
N VAL A 73 -11.26 0.20 -20.09
CA VAL A 73 -10.96 1.21 -19.04
C VAL A 73 -9.65 0.86 -18.34
N LEU A 74 -9.47 -0.39 -17.92
CA LEU A 74 -8.26 -0.82 -17.21
C LEU A 74 -7.02 -0.77 -18.10
N ARG A 75 -7.18 -1.06 -19.40
CA ARG A 75 -6.10 -0.96 -20.39
C ARG A 75 -5.64 0.48 -20.53
N GLN A 76 -6.56 1.41 -20.82
CA GLN A 76 -6.22 2.82 -21.01
C GLN A 76 -5.74 3.48 -19.72
N LEU A 77 -6.31 3.11 -18.57
CA LEU A 77 -5.82 3.56 -17.27
C LEU A 77 -4.37 3.14 -17.07
N SER A 78 -4.05 1.87 -17.33
CA SER A 78 -2.68 1.36 -17.21
C SER A 78 -1.73 2.08 -18.17
N GLU A 79 -2.12 2.25 -19.42
CA GLU A 79 -1.34 2.97 -20.43
C GLU A 79 -1.03 4.41 -20.00
N HIS A 80 -2.05 5.14 -19.53
CA HIS A 80 -1.89 6.49 -19.01
C HIS A 80 -0.98 6.53 -17.77
N CYS A 81 -1.21 5.65 -16.80
CA CYS A 81 -0.41 5.59 -15.58
C CYS A 81 1.06 5.26 -15.87
N ILE A 82 1.35 4.31 -16.76
CA ILE A 82 2.72 3.97 -17.13
C ILE A 82 3.41 5.14 -17.84
N SER A 83 2.70 5.85 -18.71
CA SER A 83 3.22 7.07 -19.34
C SER A 83 3.54 8.16 -18.31
N GLU A 84 2.64 8.41 -17.36
CA GLU A 84 2.82 9.42 -16.31
C GLU A 84 4.00 9.11 -15.40
N ILE A 85 4.10 7.89 -14.86
CA ILE A 85 5.19 7.53 -13.93
C ILE A 85 6.57 7.51 -14.60
N SER A 86 6.61 7.39 -15.93
CA SER A 86 7.87 7.41 -16.68
C SER A 86 8.42 8.82 -16.87
N HIS A 87 7.57 9.85 -16.82
CA HIS A 87 7.95 11.23 -17.12
C HIS A 87 7.82 12.19 -15.94
N PHE A 88 7.03 11.83 -14.92
CA PHE A 88 6.74 12.68 -13.78
C PHE A 88 7.10 11.99 -12.46
N LEU A 89 7.59 12.80 -11.52
CA LEU A 89 7.96 12.38 -10.17
C LEU A 89 7.05 13.06 -9.15
N ARG A 90 6.87 12.41 -7.99
CA ARG A 90 6.07 12.99 -6.90
C ARG A 90 6.73 14.25 -6.34
N PRO A 91 5.95 15.28 -5.95
CA PRO A 91 6.50 16.52 -5.37
C PRO A 91 7.41 16.28 -4.16
N GLY A 92 7.07 15.30 -3.32
CA GLY A 92 7.88 14.95 -2.15
C GLY A 92 9.29 14.48 -2.50
N HIS A 93 9.46 13.74 -3.61
CA HIS A 93 10.77 13.30 -4.06
C HIS A 93 11.58 14.46 -4.67
N LEU A 94 10.95 15.30 -5.49
CA LEU A 94 11.61 16.51 -6.03
C LEU A 94 12.05 17.47 -4.93
N ALA A 95 11.24 17.60 -3.86
CA ALA A 95 11.60 18.39 -2.69
C ALA A 95 12.81 17.82 -1.94
N GLN A 96 12.99 16.50 -1.90
CA GLN A 96 14.19 15.88 -1.33
C GLN A 96 15.44 16.25 -2.12
N LEU A 97 15.39 16.15 -3.45
CA LEU A 97 16.51 16.56 -4.32
C LEU A 97 16.81 18.07 -4.20
N GLY A 98 15.78 18.90 -4.13
CA GLY A 98 15.93 20.35 -3.94
C GLY A 98 16.59 20.71 -2.62
N LYS A 99 16.33 19.97 -1.53
CA LYS A 99 17.00 20.17 -0.23
C LYS A 99 18.50 19.92 -0.31
N ILE A 100 18.95 18.91 -1.07
CA ILE A 100 20.39 18.60 -1.23
C ILE A 100 21.15 19.80 -1.81
N LEU A 101 20.53 20.59 -2.69
CA LEU A 101 21.18 21.75 -3.31
C LEU A 101 21.46 22.90 -2.33
N THR A 102 20.67 23.02 -1.27
CA THR A 102 20.77 24.11 -0.28
C THR A 102 21.34 23.65 1.06
N ASP A 103 21.61 22.35 1.22
CA ASP A 103 22.17 21.77 2.43
C ASP A 103 23.68 22.11 2.54
N PRO A 104 24.12 22.80 3.62
CA PRO A 104 25.52 23.09 3.85
C PRO A 104 26.38 21.85 4.14
N GLU A 105 25.77 20.76 4.63
CA GLU A 105 26.46 19.50 4.95
C GLU A 105 26.60 18.59 3.71
N ALA A 106 25.93 18.92 2.60
CA ALA A 106 26.03 18.14 1.37
C ALA A 106 27.43 18.27 0.74
N SER A 107 27.93 17.19 0.13
CA SER A 107 29.16 17.25 -0.64
C SER A 107 28.94 17.91 -2.00
N ASP A 108 30.02 18.33 -2.66
CA ASP A 108 29.96 18.83 -4.04
C ASP A 108 29.41 17.78 -5.02
N ASN A 109 29.70 16.50 -4.79
CA ASN A 109 29.20 15.40 -5.60
C ASN A 109 27.69 15.19 -5.41
N ASP A 110 27.18 15.37 -4.19
CA ASP A 110 25.74 15.27 -3.91
C ASP A 110 24.97 16.38 -4.62
N ARG A 111 25.48 17.62 -4.54
CA ARG A 111 24.91 18.76 -5.25
C ARG A 111 24.95 18.57 -6.77
N PHE A 112 26.08 18.09 -7.31
CA PHE A 112 26.21 17.80 -8.74
C PHE A 112 25.22 16.72 -9.20
N THR A 113 25.12 15.62 -8.46
CA THR A 113 24.23 14.50 -8.78
C THR A 113 22.76 14.92 -8.70
N ALA A 114 22.36 15.59 -7.61
CA ALA A 114 21.00 16.10 -7.44
C ALA A 114 20.62 17.10 -8.54
N GLY A 115 21.55 17.99 -8.92
CA GLY A 115 21.36 18.92 -10.03
C GLY A 115 21.10 18.21 -11.35
N ASN A 116 21.88 17.18 -11.69
CA ASN A 116 21.69 16.40 -12.91
C ASN A 116 20.37 15.62 -12.91
N LEU A 117 19.98 15.04 -11.77
CA LEU A 117 18.69 14.33 -11.64
C LEU A 117 17.51 15.28 -11.85
N LEU A 118 17.58 16.50 -11.31
CA LEU A 118 16.55 17.52 -11.50
C LEU A 118 16.48 18.00 -12.96
N GLN A 119 17.63 18.19 -13.63
CA GLN A 119 17.65 18.52 -15.06
C GLN A 119 17.06 17.39 -15.91
N ASN A 120 17.36 16.13 -15.56
CA ASN A 120 16.80 14.98 -16.25
C ASN A 120 15.27 14.92 -16.06
N ALA A 121 14.77 15.19 -14.84
CA ALA A 121 13.34 15.26 -14.58
C ALA A 121 12.62 16.36 -15.41
N ILE A 122 13.25 17.51 -15.65
CA ILE A 122 12.71 18.58 -16.51
C ILE A 122 12.71 18.15 -17.98
N ILE A 123 13.70 17.40 -18.42
CA ILE A 123 13.75 16.86 -19.79
C ILE A 123 12.67 15.78 -19.94
N ALA A 124 12.55 14.88 -18.97
CA ALA A 124 11.58 13.79 -18.97
C ALA A 124 10.13 14.30 -18.99
N SER A 125 9.83 15.39 -18.26
CA SER A 125 8.48 15.98 -18.25
C SER A 125 8.00 16.50 -19.62
N LYS A 126 8.88 16.55 -20.63
CA LYS A 126 8.51 16.88 -22.03
C LYS A 126 7.95 15.68 -22.81
N ALA A 127 7.85 14.50 -22.19
CA ALA A 127 7.27 13.27 -22.76
C ALA A 127 7.98 12.72 -24.02
N ASN A 128 9.21 13.16 -24.28
CA ASN A 128 10.02 12.67 -25.41
C ASN A 128 11.06 11.63 -25.00
N LEU A 129 11.53 11.70 -23.75
CA LEU A 129 12.53 10.82 -23.16
C LEU A 129 12.04 10.43 -21.76
N PRO A 130 12.09 9.15 -21.37
CA PRO A 130 11.88 8.74 -19.99
C PRO A 130 13.09 9.05 -19.10
#